data_AF-A0ABC9BD60-F1
#
_entry.id   AF-A0ABC9BD60-F1
#
_cell.length_a   1.000
_cell.length_b   1.000
_cell.length_c   1.000
_cell.angle_alpha   90.00
_cell.angle_beta   90.00
_cell.angle_gamma   90.00
#
_symmetry.space_group_name_H-M   'P 1'
#
loop_
_entity.id
_entity.type
_entity.pdbx_description
1 polymer ?
#
loop_
_entity_poly.entity_id
_entity_poly.type
_entity_poly.pdbx_seq_one_letter_code
_entity_poly.pdbx_strand_id
1 'polypeptide(L)'
;MTGKKAAAAAARPATRAYVTFLAGDGDYWKDVVGLAKDLRKVGSAYPLVVAVLPDVPEALRRSLTSQGCIVREIEPVYPLENETQFAKAYYAINYSKLRIWEFVEYERMVYLDADVQVFANIDELFELDKGHFYAVMDCFCDKMWSHTPQYKIGYFNTDLFVHEPSMATAKALLDILRDTPPTPSADQDFLNMFFRYRFKPIPNEYYFLVLAMLRRHPENVQLEEVKTLSYFAAGSKPWRYTGKEANMGREGMSIKMLVKKWWDIYNNDQADKDKLPPFRDWLEQAKGVVFARKNLPAVATLAASFAATGVVASAANPAICFGFYAVFVAAMAAVAISLRRI
;
A
#
# COMPACT_ATOMS: atom_id res chain seq x y z
N MET A 1 31.27 42.71 7.02
CA MET A 1 30.48 41.96 8.03
C MET A 1 29.44 41.15 7.30
N THR A 2 29.34 39.88 7.66
CA THR A 2 28.83 38.74 6.89
C THR A 2 27.31 38.67 6.80
N GLY A 3 26.80 38.51 5.58
CA GLY A 3 25.42 38.12 5.32
C GLY A 3 25.16 36.67 5.70
N LYS A 4 24.19 36.44 6.58
CA LYS A 4 23.67 35.11 6.92
C LYS A 4 22.87 34.57 5.73
N LYS A 5 23.44 33.62 4.99
CA LYS A 5 22.65 32.68 4.19
C LYS A 5 21.84 31.82 5.15
N ALA A 6 20.51 31.93 5.09
CA ALA A 6 19.62 30.96 5.71
C ALA A 6 19.89 29.60 5.05
N ALA A 7 20.35 28.63 5.84
CA ALA A 7 20.43 27.24 5.42
C ALA A 7 19.00 26.77 5.17
N ALA A 8 18.68 26.40 3.93
CA ALA A 8 17.45 25.69 3.62
C ALA A 8 17.41 24.42 4.48
N ALA A 9 16.39 24.31 5.33
CA ALA A 9 16.15 23.13 6.13
C ALA A 9 16.05 21.92 5.19
N ALA A 10 16.87 20.89 5.43
CA ALA A 10 16.75 19.62 4.75
C ALA A 10 15.31 19.10 4.91
N ALA A 11 14.62 18.82 3.80
CA ALA A 11 13.29 18.22 3.83
C ALA A 11 13.35 16.94 4.67
N ARG A 12 12.51 16.87 5.72
CA ARG A 12 12.36 15.65 6.51
C ARG A 12 11.93 14.50 5.58
N PRO A 13 12.44 13.27 5.76
CA PRO A 13 11.89 12.12 5.05
C PRO A 13 10.38 12.04 5.33
N ALA A 14 9.60 11.67 4.31
CA ALA A 14 8.14 11.64 4.41
C ALA A 14 7.71 10.84 5.65
N THR A 15 7.16 11.53 6.65
CA THR A 15 6.66 10.91 7.89
C THR A 15 5.35 10.19 7.66
N ARG A 16 4.79 10.24 6.44
CA ARG A 16 3.46 9.77 6.09
C ARG A 16 3.50 9.01 4.78
N ALA A 17 2.69 7.96 4.67
CA ALA A 17 2.59 7.16 3.45
C ALA A 17 1.23 6.48 3.33
N TYR A 18 0.82 6.20 2.11
CA TYR A 18 -0.19 5.19 1.86
C TYR A 18 0.43 3.80 2.04
N VAL A 19 -0.37 2.82 2.45
CA VAL A 19 0.08 1.44 2.57
C VAL A 19 -0.97 0.47 2.05
N THR A 20 -0.54 -0.57 1.35
CA THR A 20 -1.37 -1.69 0.92
C THR A 20 -0.67 -3.01 1.21
N PHE A 21 -1.39 -4.13 1.11
CA PHE A 21 -0.89 -5.47 1.40
C PHE A 21 -1.03 -6.38 0.18
N LEU A 22 0.01 -7.17 -0.10
CA LEU A 22 0.04 -8.15 -1.19
C LEU A 22 0.64 -9.47 -0.72
N ALA A 23 -0.01 -10.57 -1.07
CA ALA A 23 0.45 -11.92 -0.81
C ALA A 23 0.24 -12.83 -2.02
N GLY A 24 1.05 -13.87 -2.13
CA GLY A 24 0.98 -14.88 -3.18
C GLY A 24 1.52 -14.44 -4.54
N ASP A 25 1.36 -15.33 -5.51
CA ASP A 25 1.84 -15.20 -6.89
C ASP A 25 0.71 -14.96 -7.91
N GLY A 26 -0.51 -14.75 -7.42
CA GLY A 26 -1.71 -14.49 -8.22
C GLY A 26 -1.70 -13.14 -8.92
N ASP A 27 -2.84 -12.76 -9.49
CA ASP A 27 -2.99 -11.54 -10.30
C ASP A 27 -3.28 -10.25 -9.52
N TYR A 28 -3.35 -10.31 -8.18
CA TYR A 28 -3.64 -9.17 -7.29
C TYR A 28 -2.58 -8.06 -7.36
N TRP A 29 -1.36 -8.36 -7.83
CA TRP A 29 -0.33 -7.33 -8.05
C TRP A 29 -0.78 -6.28 -9.06
N LYS A 30 -1.69 -6.63 -10.00
CA LYS A 30 -2.24 -5.68 -10.98
C LYS A 30 -3.01 -4.55 -10.29
N ASP A 31 -3.63 -4.82 -9.15
CA ASP A 31 -4.40 -3.82 -8.41
C ASP A 31 -3.50 -2.89 -7.65
N VAL A 32 -2.40 -3.42 -7.10
CA VAL A 32 -1.36 -2.57 -6.51
C VAL A 32 -0.79 -1.61 -7.56
N VAL A 33 -0.59 -2.08 -8.80
CA VAL A 33 -0.18 -1.21 -9.91
C VAL A 33 -1.27 -0.18 -10.25
N GLY A 34 -2.54 -0.60 -10.34
CA GLY A 34 -3.68 0.29 -10.56
C GLY A 34 -3.74 1.39 -9.50
N LEU A 35 -3.68 1.02 -8.23
CA LEU A 35 -3.67 1.91 -7.07
C LEU A 35 -2.48 2.89 -7.10
N ALA A 36 -1.28 2.41 -7.43
CA ALA A 36 -0.10 3.27 -7.57
C ALA A 36 -0.30 4.32 -8.68
N LYS A 37 -0.89 3.92 -9.81
CA LYS A 37 -1.22 4.81 -10.93
C LYS A 37 -2.33 5.79 -10.55
N ASP A 38 -3.35 5.35 -9.82
CA ASP A 38 -4.43 6.21 -9.32
C ASP A 38 -3.89 7.33 -8.42
N LEU A 39 -3.11 6.98 -7.40
CA LEU A 39 -2.50 7.94 -6.47
C LEU A 39 -1.61 8.96 -7.21
N ARG A 40 -0.83 8.51 -8.20
CA ARG A 40 -0.02 9.39 -9.07
C ARG A 40 -0.89 10.30 -9.94
N LYS A 41 -2.00 9.78 -10.48
CA LYS A 41 -2.92 10.54 -11.33
C LYS A 41 -3.57 11.67 -10.55
N VAL A 42 -4.05 11.40 -9.34
CA VAL A 42 -4.66 12.40 -8.45
C VAL A 42 -3.64 13.33 -7.77
N GLY A 43 -2.35 13.09 -7.99
CA GLY A 43 -1.28 13.98 -7.53
C GLY A 43 -1.01 13.87 -6.02
N SER A 44 -1.15 12.67 -5.45
CA SER A 44 -0.75 12.39 -4.07
C SER A 44 0.69 12.85 -3.83
N ALA A 45 0.92 13.56 -2.73
CA ALA A 45 2.25 13.94 -2.28
C ALA A 45 3.00 12.80 -1.56
N TYR A 46 2.28 11.75 -1.16
CA TYR A 46 2.81 10.67 -0.33
C TYR A 46 3.06 9.38 -1.11
N PRO A 47 4.10 8.62 -0.77
CA PRO A 47 4.42 7.37 -1.44
C PRO A 47 3.43 6.26 -1.09
N LEU A 48 3.39 5.22 -1.92
CA LEU A 48 2.70 3.96 -1.63
C LEU A 48 3.71 2.91 -1.14
N VAL A 49 3.54 2.45 0.10
CA VAL A 49 4.24 1.30 0.65
C VAL A 49 3.43 0.04 0.37
N VAL A 50 4.09 -1.00 -0.13
CA VAL A 50 3.45 -2.31 -0.36
C VAL A 50 4.06 -3.30 0.61
N ALA A 51 3.29 -3.67 1.63
CA ALA A 51 3.62 -4.76 2.54
C ALA A 51 3.47 -6.09 1.78
N VAL A 52 4.58 -6.82 1.58
CA VAL A 52 4.59 -8.08 0.84
C VAL A 52 4.94 -9.25 1.74
N LEU A 53 4.34 -10.42 1.50
CA LEU A 53 4.79 -11.67 2.09
C LEU A 53 5.96 -12.29 1.30
N PRO A 54 6.77 -13.17 1.93
CA PRO A 54 7.88 -13.87 1.26
C PRO A 54 7.49 -14.66 0.01
N ASP A 55 6.22 -15.05 -0.10
CA ASP A 55 5.68 -15.81 -1.23
C ASP A 55 5.45 -14.98 -2.50
N VAL A 56 5.50 -13.65 -2.42
CA VAL A 56 5.39 -12.75 -3.59
C VAL A 56 6.66 -12.85 -4.43
N PRO A 57 6.60 -13.31 -5.70
CA PRO A 57 7.76 -13.47 -6.57
C PRO A 57 8.59 -12.20 -6.72
N GLU A 58 9.92 -12.35 -6.68
CA GLU A 58 10.88 -11.25 -6.82
C GLU A 58 10.68 -10.44 -8.12
N ALA A 59 10.29 -11.10 -9.22
CA ALA A 59 9.95 -10.41 -10.46
C ALA A 59 8.77 -9.44 -10.31
N LEU A 60 7.74 -9.82 -9.54
CA LEU A 60 6.59 -8.95 -9.24
C LEU A 60 7.02 -7.81 -8.31
N ARG A 61 7.83 -8.09 -7.29
CA ARG A 61 8.38 -7.04 -6.40
C ARG A 61 9.14 -5.97 -7.19
N ARG A 62 10.00 -6.38 -8.13
CA ARG A 62 10.69 -5.45 -9.04
C ARG A 62 9.73 -4.65 -9.91
N SER A 63 8.65 -5.28 -10.38
CA SER A 63 7.59 -4.59 -11.12
C SER A 63 6.87 -3.55 -10.27
N LEU A 64 6.66 -3.79 -8.98
CA LEU A 64 6.08 -2.79 -8.07
C LEU A 64 7.04 -1.63 -7.82
N THR A 65 8.32 -1.92 -7.60
CA THR A 65 9.36 -0.89 -7.45
C THR A 65 9.50 -0.04 -8.72
N SER A 66 9.39 -0.62 -9.92
CA SER A 66 9.43 0.16 -11.17
C SER A 66 8.21 1.06 -11.35
N GLN A 67 7.10 0.74 -10.69
CA GLN A 67 5.92 1.61 -10.56
C GLN A 67 6.08 2.66 -9.44
N GLY A 68 7.26 2.80 -8.84
CA GLY A 68 7.53 3.78 -7.79
C GLY A 68 7.00 3.40 -6.41
N CYS A 69 6.57 2.15 -6.20
CA CYS A 69 6.16 1.66 -4.89
C CYS A 69 7.38 1.39 -4.00
N ILE A 70 7.21 1.58 -2.69
CA ILE A 70 8.17 1.13 -1.69
C ILE A 70 7.77 -0.28 -1.25
N VAL A 71 8.48 -1.30 -1.73
CA VAL A 71 8.19 -2.69 -1.34
C VAL A 71 8.83 -2.99 0.01
N ARG A 72 8.03 -3.43 0.97
CA ARG A 72 8.48 -3.82 2.32
C ARG A 72 8.01 -5.23 2.65
N GLU A 73 8.95 -6.14 2.85
CA GLU A 73 8.63 -7.49 3.30
C GLU A 73 8.17 -7.49 4.76
N ILE A 74 7.16 -8.31 5.07
CA ILE A 74 6.65 -8.55 6.41
C ILE A 74 6.53 -10.04 6.69
N GLU A 75 6.61 -10.40 7.97
CA GLU A 75 6.42 -11.79 8.40
C GLU A 75 4.95 -12.20 8.33
N PRO A 76 4.63 -13.38 7.78
CA PRO A 76 3.26 -13.86 7.74
C PRO A 76 2.70 -14.08 9.15
N VAL A 77 1.41 -13.83 9.29
CA VAL A 77 0.67 -14.04 10.53
C VAL A 77 -0.41 -15.07 10.27
N TYR A 78 -0.35 -16.17 11.02
CA TYR A 78 -1.33 -17.24 10.98
C TYR A 78 -2.03 -17.33 12.34
N PRO A 79 -3.38 -17.43 12.37
CA PRO A 79 -4.09 -17.82 13.59
C PRO A 79 -3.74 -19.27 13.95
N LEU A 80 -3.90 -19.65 15.22
CA LEU A 80 -3.55 -21.00 15.70
C LEU A 80 -4.31 -22.10 14.91
N GLU A 81 -3.62 -23.21 14.63
CA GLU A 81 -3.98 -24.28 13.68
C GLU A 81 -5.34 -24.98 13.94
N ASN A 82 -5.94 -24.81 15.11
CA ASN A 82 -7.00 -25.73 15.56
C ASN A 82 -8.44 -25.34 15.21
N GLU A 83 -8.73 -24.16 14.65
CA GLU A 83 -10.13 -23.72 14.47
C GLU A 83 -10.38 -22.81 13.26
N THR A 84 -10.01 -23.19 12.04
CA THR A 84 -10.30 -22.34 10.87
C THR A 84 -11.74 -22.46 10.36
N GLN A 85 -12.70 -21.78 11.01
CA GLN A 85 -14.03 -21.50 10.45
C GLN A 85 -14.08 -20.12 9.76
N PHE A 86 -13.16 -19.86 8.83
CA PHE A 86 -13.24 -18.65 8.00
C PHE A 86 -14.31 -18.81 6.92
N ALA A 87 -15.00 -17.72 6.57
CA ALA A 87 -15.87 -17.74 5.40
C ALA A 87 -15.09 -18.04 4.10
N LYS A 88 -13.77 -17.77 4.08
CA LYS A 88 -12.84 -18.15 3.00
C LYS A 88 -11.46 -18.48 3.57
N ALA A 89 -10.84 -19.58 3.13
CA ALA A 89 -9.54 -20.05 3.63
C ALA A 89 -8.40 -19.03 3.52
N TYR A 90 -8.45 -18.13 2.52
CA TYR A 90 -7.43 -17.10 2.35
C TYR A 90 -7.54 -15.95 3.37
N TYR A 91 -8.65 -15.80 4.10
CA TYR A 91 -8.77 -14.73 5.09
C TYR A 91 -7.80 -14.85 6.27
N ALA A 92 -7.25 -16.04 6.51
CA ALA A 92 -6.14 -16.20 7.45
C ALA A 92 -4.92 -15.34 7.06
N ILE A 93 -4.65 -15.18 5.75
CA ILE A 93 -3.50 -14.41 5.27
C ILE A 93 -3.67 -12.91 5.51
N ASN A 94 -4.92 -12.42 5.56
CA ASN A 94 -5.24 -11.01 5.77
C ASN A 94 -4.76 -10.53 7.14
N TYR A 95 -4.65 -11.40 8.15
CA TYR A 95 -4.08 -11.02 9.44
C TYR A 95 -2.62 -10.58 9.34
N SER A 96 -1.90 -10.97 8.30
CA SER A 96 -0.54 -10.46 8.05
C SER A 96 -0.53 -8.95 7.85
N LYS A 97 -1.64 -8.36 7.38
CA LYS A 97 -1.79 -6.91 7.25
C LYS A 97 -1.65 -6.17 8.58
N LEU A 98 -1.84 -6.82 9.73
CA LEU A 98 -1.64 -6.20 11.04
C LEU A 98 -0.18 -5.76 11.28
N ARG A 99 0.78 -6.33 10.54
CA ARG A 99 2.20 -5.96 10.60
C ARG A 99 2.47 -4.52 10.12
N ILE A 100 1.54 -3.88 9.42
CA ILE A 100 1.71 -2.47 9.02
C ILE A 100 1.86 -1.53 10.22
N TRP A 101 1.36 -1.91 11.40
CA TRP A 101 1.59 -1.14 12.64
C TRP A 101 3.05 -1.15 13.09
N GLU A 102 3.90 -2.04 12.56
CA GLU A 102 5.35 -2.07 12.83
C GLU A 102 6.12 -1.05 12.00
N PHE A 103 5.46 -0.31 11.11
CA PHE A 103 6.10 0.65 10.20
C PHE A 103 6.38 1.99 10.89
N VAL A 104 7.09 1.92 12.03
CA VAL A 104 7.32 3.03 12.97
C VAL A 104 8.25 4.13 12.46
N GLU A 105 8.81 3.99 11.26
CA GLU A 105 9.43 5.12 10.56
C GLU A 105 8.41 6.14 10.03
N TYR A 106 7.13 5.76 9.94
CA TYR A 106 6.04 6.66 9.60
C TYR A 106 5.28 7.08 10.86
N GLU A 107 4.96 8.36 10.97
CA GLU A 107 4.12 8.91 12.04
C GLU A 107 2.63 8.57 11.83
N ARG A 108 2.22 8.35 10.59
CA ARG A 108 0.83 8.09 10.20
C ARG A 108 0.76 7.46 8.82
N MET A 109 -0.15 6.53 8.64
CA MET A 109 -0.37 5.86 7.37
C MET A 109 -1.86 5.75 7.05
N VAL A 110 -2.18 5.83 5.75
CA VAL A 110 -3.52 5.53 5.22
C VAL A 110 -3.43 4.17 4.54
N TYR A 111 -4.10 3.17 5.11
CA TYR A 111 -4.22 1.87 4.50
C TYR A 111 -5.29 1.91 3.41
N LEU A 112 -4.99 1.28 2.27
CA LEU A 112 -5.90 1.02 1.16
C LEU A 112 -5.74 -0.44 0.75
N ASP A 113 -6.82 -1.21 0.74
CA ASP A 113 -6.79 -2.53 0.11
C ASP A 113 -6.41 -2.38 -1.37
N ALA A 114 -5.72 -3.38 -1.91
CA ALA A 114 -5.19 -3.30 -3.26
C ALA A 114 -6.30 -3.06 -4.29
N ASP A 115 -7.51 -3.61 -4.06
CA ASP A 115 -8.69 -3.45 -4.91
C ASP A 115 -9.54 -2.21 -4.59
N VAL A 116 -8.93 -1.17 -4.01
CA VAL A 116 -9.47 0.18 -3.96
C VAL A 116 -9.00 0.99 -5.16
N GLN A 117 -9.93 1.68 -5.83
CA GLN A 117 -9.63 2.69 -6.84
C GLN A 117 -9.79 4.10 -6.27
N VAL A 118 -8.85 5.00 -6.62
CA VAL A 118 -8.84 6.40 -6.17
C VAL A 118 -9.12 7.35 -7.34
N PHE A 119 -10.18 8.15 -7.23
CA PHE A 119 -10.64 9.08 -8.26
C PHE A 119 -10.25 10.54 -7.98
N ALA A 120 -10.02 10.90 -6.72
CA ALA A 120 -9.62 12.23 -6.29
C ALA A 120 -8.55 12.15 -5.19
N ASN A 121 -7.79 13.24 -5.01
CA ASN A 121 -6.78 13.29 -3.95
C ASN A 121 -7.47 13.20 -2.57
N ILE A 122 -6.89 12.39 -1.68
CA ILE A 122 -7.37 12.12 -0.32
C ILE A 122 -6.26 12.33 0.72
N ASP A 123 -5.23 13.11 0.39
CA ASP A 123 -4.08 13.43 1.24
C ASP A 123 -4.49 14.16 2.52
N GLU A 124 -5.64 14.83 2.51
CA GLU A 124 -6.19 15.48 3.69
C GLU A 124 -6.56 14.50 4.82
N LEU A 125 -6.70 13.20 4.52
CA LEU A 125 -6.84 12.15 5.55
C LEU A 125 -5.64 12.10 6.50
N PHE A 126 -4.45 12.52 6.05
CA PHE A 126 -3.28 12.61 6.91
C PHE A 126 -3.36 13.75 7.94
N GLU A 127 -4.29 14.70 7.78
CA GLU A 127 -4.47 15.85 8.69
C GLU A 127 -5.54 15.63 9.77
N LEU A 128 -6.25 14.49 9.75
CA LEU A 128 -7.21 14.14 10.80
C LEU A 128 -6.57 14.13 12.19
N ASP A 129 -7.35 14.41 13.25
CA ASP A 129 -6.83 14.49 14.62
C ASP A 129 -6.06 13.23 15.04
N LYS A 130 -4.96 13.40 15.80
CA LYS A 130 -4.19 12.26 16.31
C LYS A 130 -4.93 11.48 17.40
N GLY A 131 -4.58 10.20 17.53
CA GLY A 131 -5.08 9.34 18.61
C GLY A 131 -6.38 8.59 18.31
N HIS A 132 -6.91 8.67 17.08
CA HIS A 132 -8.09 7.90 16.67
C HIS A 132 -7.75 6.88 15.58
N PHE A 133 -8.60 5.85 15.48
CA PHE A 133 -8.58 4.92 14.35
C PHE A 133 -9.70 5.34 13.40
N TYR A 134 -9.35 6.00 12.31
CA TYR A 134 -10.36 6.45 11.34
C TYR A 134 -10.59 5.37 10.31
N ALA A 135 -11.83 4.98 10.09
CA ALA A 135 -12.17 4.01 9.05
C ALA A 135 -13.51 4.35 8.41
N VAL A 136 -13.75 3.80 7.23
CA VAL A 136 -15.00 3.99 6.50
C VAL A 136 -16.09 3.15 7.17
N MET A 137 -17.29 3.70 7.28
CA MET A 137 -18.45 2.91 7.70
C MET A 137 -18.84 1.87 6.65
N ASP A 138 -19.01 0.63 7.08
CA ASP A 138 -19.55 -0.41 6.20
C ASP A 138 -21.07 -0.23 6.03
N CYS A 139 -21.59 -0.78 4.94
CA CYS A 139 -23.02 -0.87 4.68
C CYS A 139 -23.67 -1.90 5.63
N PHE A 140 -24.02 -1.44 6.83
CA PHE A 140 -24.58 -2.26 7.92
C PHE A 140 -26.13 -2.21 7.99
N CYS A 141 -26.78 -2.00 6.85
CA CYS A 141 -28.23 -1.78 6.72
C CYS A 141 -29.08 -3.05 6.76
N ASP A 142 -28.45 -4.23 6.72
CA ASP A 142 -29.18 -5.50 6.71
C ASP A 142 -29.88 -5.69 8.06
N LYS A 143 -31.21 -5.87 8.01
CA LYS A 143 -32.07 -5.99 9.20
C LYS A 143 -31.65 -7.14 10.11
N MET A 144 -30.99 -8.16 9.59
CA MET A 144 -30.41 -9.27 10.35
C MET A 144 -29.45 -8.79 11.45
N TRP A 145 -28.81 -7.63 11.26
CA TRP A 145 -27.82 -7.08 12.17
C TRP A 145 -28.36 -6.02 13.13
N SER A 146 -29.61 -5.58 12.95
CA SER A 146 -30.23 -4.49 13.74
C SER A 146 -30.26 -4.76 15.26
N HIS A 147 -30.18 -6.03 15.66
CA HIS A 147 -30.16 -6.46 17.06
C HIS A 147 -28.75 -6.49 17.67
N THR A 148 -27.70 -6.31 16.87
CA THR A 148 -26.30 -6.40 17.34
C THR A 148 -25.83 -5.10 18.00
N PRO A 149 -24.96 -5.14 19.02
CA PRO A 149 -24.31 -3.93 19.56
C PRO A 149 -23.60 -3.10 18.49
N GLN A 150 -23.03 -3.76 17.48
CA GLN A 150 -22.32 -3.16 16.35
C GLN A 150 -23.22 -2.24 15.51
N TYR A 151 -24.53 -2.53 15.43
CA TYR A 151 -25.49 -1.65 14.75
C TYR A 151 -25.62 -0.27 15.43
N LYS A 152 -25.45 -0.21 16.76
CA LYS A 152 -25.49 1.06 17.52
C LYS A 152 -24.13 1.76 17.60
N ILE A 153 -23.04 0.98 17.66
CA ILE A 153 -21.67 1.49 17.85
C ILE A 153 -21.05 1.92 16.50
N GLY A 154 -21.54 1.38 15.39
CA GLY A 154 -20.95 1.49 14.08
C GLY A 154 -20.01 0.31 13.82
N TYR A 155 -20.07 -0.20 12.58
CA TYR A 155 -19.22 -1.29 12.10
C TYR A 155 -18.47 -0.81 10.85
N PHE A 156 -17.15 -0.68 10.96
CA PHE A 156 -16.33 -0.14 9.88
C PHE A 156 -15.86 -1.22 8.93
N ASN A 157 -15.66 -0.81 7.68
CA ASN A 157 -14.97 -1.60 6.68
C ASN A 157 -13.46 -1.36 6.78
N THR A 158 -12.67 -2.39 6.45
CA THR A 158 -11.20 -2.35 6.57
C THR A 158 -10.44 -2.19 5.26
N ASP A 159 -11.14 -1.80 4.20
CA ASP A 159 -10.55 -1.54 2.89
C ASP A 159 -9.89 -0.15 2.85
N LEU A 160 -10.31 0.77 3.73
CA LEU A 160 -9.66 2.06 3.94
C LEU A 160 -9.70 2.46 5.42
N PHE A 161 -8.52 2.71 6.00
CA PHE A 161 -8.40 3.27 7.34
C PHE A 161 -7.12 4.09 7.55
N VAL A 162 -7.15 5.04 8.48
CA VAL A 162 -6.01 5.83 8.92
C VAL A 162 -5.54 5.29 10.27
N HIS A 163 -4.24 5.01 10.38
CA HIS A 163 -3.65 4.54 11.62
C HIS A 163 -2.29 5.20 11.89
N GLU A 164 -1.88 5.11 13.15
CA GLU A 164 -0.58 5.55 13.64
C GLU A 164 0.24 4.29 13.96
N PRO A 165 1.32 4.00 13.20
CA PRO A 165 2.20 2.88 13.49
C PRO A 165 2.78 2.98 14.91
N SER A 166 2.83 1.85 15.60
CA SER A 166 3.32 1.74 16.97
C SER A 166 3.64 0.29 17.28
N MET A 167 4.88 0.03 17.72
CA MET A 167 5.29 -1.30 18.16
C MET A 167 4.42 -1.82 19.31
N ALA A 168 3.95 -0.94 20.20
CA ALA A 168 3.06 -1.33 21.29
C ALA A 168 1.70 -1.80 20.76
N THR A 169 1.13 -1.08 19.79
CA THR A 169 -0.13 -1.46 19.15
C THR A 169 0.03 -2.73 18.30
N ALA A 170 1.11 -2.84 17.51
CA ALA A 170 1.42 -4.04 16.73
C ALA A 170 1.52 -5.27 17.63
N LYS A 171 2.28 -5.18 18.73
CA LYS A 171 2.40 -6.27 19.71
C LYS A 171 1.04 -6.64 20.30
N ALA A 172 0.24 -5.66 20.71
CA ALA A 172 -1.09 -5.91 21.26
C ALA A 172 -2.04 -6.57 20.25
N LEU A 173 -2.02 -6.14 18.98
CA LEU A 173 -2.80 -6.74 17.90
C LEU A 173 -2.42 -8.21 17.71
N LEU A 174 -1.13 -8.51 17.61
CA LEU A 174 -0.65 -9.88 17.38
C LEU A 174 -0.86 -10.79 18.60
N ASP A 175 -0.69 -10.29 19.81
CA ASP A 175 -0.92 -11.07 21.03
C ASP A 175 -2.42 -11.37 21.21
N ILE A 176 -3.30 -10.37 21.05
CA ILE A 176 -4.76 -10.58 21.17
C ILE A 176 -5.28 -11.50 20.06
N LEU A 177 -4.72 -11.41 18.84
CA LEU A 177 -5.12 -12.28 17.74
C LEU A 177 -4.91 -13.76 18.06
N ARG A 178 -3.84 -14.11 18.78
CA ARG A 178 -3.56 -15.51 19.16
C ARG A 178 -4.68 -16.12 20.00
N ASP A 179 -5.31 -15.31 20.84
CA ASP A 179 -6.39 -15.72 21.74
C ASP A 179 -7.78 -15.44 21.16
N THR A 180 -7.87 -14.89 19.94
CA THR A 180 -9.15 -14.53 19.32
C THR A 180 -9.66 -15.66 18.41
N PRO A 181 -10.86 -16.21 18.66
CA PRO A 181 -11.47 -17.16 17.76
C PRO A 181 -11.66 -16.56 16.35
N PRO A 182 -11.35 -17.31 15.28
CA PRO A 182 -11.64 -16.91 13.92
C PRO A 182 -13.10 -16.51 13.71
N THR A 183 -13.32 -15.40 13.03
CA THR A 183 -14.66 -14.94 12.64
C THR A 183 -14.85 -14.98 11.12
N PRO A 184 -16.11 -14.95 10.63
CA PRO A 184 -16.38 -14.99 9.19
C PRO A 184 -15.71 -13.87 8.39
N SER A 185 -15.62 -12.64 8.94
CA SER A 185 -15.03 -11.47 8.27
C SER A 185 -13.58 -11.21 8.69
N ALA A 186 -12.96 -12.15 9.41
CA ALA A 186 -11.56 -12.16 9.81
C ALA A 186 -11.02 -10.82 10.35
N ASP A 187 -10.13 -10.18 9.60
CA ASP A 187 -9.44 -8.95 9.99
C ASP A 187 -10.42 -7.78 10.23
N GLN A 188 -11.54 -7.72 9.52
CA GLN A 188 -12.55 -6.68 9.70
C GLN A 188 -13.22 -6.78 11.08
N ASP A 189 -13.69 -7.96 11.47
CA ASP A 189 -14.30 -8.17 12.79
C ASP A 189 -13.29 -7.95 13.91
N PHE A 190 -12.07 -8.49 13.72
CA PHE A 190 -10.99 -8.36 14.68
C PHE A 190 -10.64 -6.90 14.95
N LEU A 191 -10.44 -6.11 13.89
CA LEU A 191 -10.13 -4.68 14.01
C LEU A 191 -11.29 -3.90 14.62
N ASN A 192 -12.54 -4.20 14.24
CA ASN A 192 -13.73 -3.60 14.84
C ASN A 192 -13.77 -3.83 16.36
N MET A 193 -13.46 -5.06 16.79
CA MET A 193 -13.38 -5.38 18.21
C MET A 193 -12.22 -4.66 18.89
N PHE A 194 -11.01 -4.69 18.31
CA PHE A 194 -9.82 -4.09 18.91
C PHE A 194 -9.94 -2.57 19.05
N PHE A 195 -10.43 -1.88 18.00
CA PHE A 195 -10.50 -0.42 17.94
C PHE A 195 -11.86 0.17 18.36
N ARG A 196 -12.79 -0.62 18.90
CA ARG A 196 -14.17 -0.20 19.26
C ARG A 196 -14.29 1.10 20.07
N TYR A 197 -13.30 1.44 20.90
CA TYR A 197 -13.29 2.68 21.71
C TYR A 197 -12.45 3.82 21.12
N ARG A 198 -11.72 3.56 20.03
CA ARG A 198 -10.88 4.55 19.34
C ARG A 198 -11.37 4.86 17.93
N PHE A 199 -12.30 4.06 17.42
CA PHE A 199 -12.88 4.21 16.11
C PHE A 199 -13.57 5.57 15.96
N LYS A 200 -13.31 6.23 14.84
CA LYS A 200 -14.09 7.37 14.35
C LYS A 200 -14.41 7.14 12.87
N PRO A 201 -15.64 7.40 12.42
CA PRO A 201 -15.95 7.31 11.00
C PRO A 201 -15.16 8.39 10.25
N ILE A 202 -14.62 8.02 9.09
CA ILE A 202 -14.09 8.99 8.15
C ILE A 202 -15.26 9.87 7.68
N PRO A 203 -15.15 11.21 7.76
CA PRO A 203 -16.19 12.11 7.32
C PRO A 203 -16.67 11.82 5.88
N ASN A 204 -17.98 11.91 5.66
CA ASN A 204 -18.59 11.60 4.35
C ASN A 204 -18.10 12.50 3.21
N GLU A 205 -17.49 13.65 3.50
CA GLU A 205 -16.83 14.54 2.54
C GLU A 205 -15.61 13.91 1.85
N TYR A 206 -15.08 12.82 2.40
CA TYR A 206 -14.05 11.98 1.77
C TYR A 206 -14.65 10.87 0.88
N TYR A 207 -15.98 10.88 0.74
CA TYR A 207 -16.88 10.02 -0.03
C TYR A 207 -16.26 8.72 -0.56
N PHE A 208 -16.06 7.79 0.37
CA PHE A 208 -15.71 6.41 0.06
C PHE A 208 -16.97 5.59 -0.21
N LEU A 209 -16.93 4.84 -1.32
CA LEU A 209 -18.01 3.99 -1.75
C LEU A 209 -17.60 2.52 -1.65
N VAL A 210 -18.28 1.77 -0.78
CA VAL A 210 -18.29 0.30 -0.89
C VAL A 210 -19.18 -0.05 -2.08
N LEU A 211 -18.70 -0.86 -3.06
CA LEU A 211 -19.50 -1.20 -4.25
C LEU A 211 -20.89 -1.77 -3.91
N ALA A 212 -21.05 -2.42 -2.77
CA ALA A 212 -22.34 -2.91 -2.27
C ALA A 212 -23.40 -1.80 -2.06
N MET A 213 -22.99 -0.55 -1.78
CA MET A 213 -23.90 0.59 -1.63
C MET A 213 -24.63 0.94 -2.92
N LEU A 214 -23.96 0.85 -4.08
CA LEU A 214 -24.60 1.05 -5.39
C LEU A 214 -25.78 0.12 -5.62
N ARG A 215 -25.75 -1.03 -4.96
CA ARG A 215 -26.77 -2.06 -5.08
C ARG A 215 -27.85 -1.94 -4.03
N ARG A 216 -27.45 -1.81 -2.77
CA ARG A 216 -28.37 -1.83 -1.62
C ARG A 216 -29.07 -0.48 -1.44
N HIS A 217 -28.38 0.60 -1.78
CA HIS A 217 -28.79 1.98 -1.56
C HIS A 217 -28.40 2.91 -2.73
N PRO A 218 -28.77 2.60 -3.98
CA PRO A 218 -28.45 3.47 -5.12
C PRO A 218 -28.94 4.92 -4.93
N GLU A 219 -30.03 5.12 -4.18
CA GLU A 219 -30.58 6.42 -3.83
C GLU A 219 -29.65 7.28 -2.97
N ASN A 220 -28.68 6.66 -2.29
CA ASN A 220 -27.71 7.33 -1.42
C ASN A 220 -26.33 7.45 -2.08
N VAL A 221 -26.22 7.15 -3.39
CA VAL A 221 -24.95 7.16 -4.12
C VAL A 221 -24.89 8.24 -5.20
N GLN A 222 -23.99 9.21 -5.02
CA GLN A 222 -23.63 10.24 -6.02
C GLN A 222 -22.27 9.91 -6.65
N LEU A 223 -22.27 9.08 -7.70
CA LEU A 223 -21.03 8.52 -8.29
C LEU A 223 -19.97 9.56 -8.68
N GLU A 224 -20.39 10.76 -9.06
CA GLU A 224 -19.53 11.87 -9.47
C GLU A 224 -18.74 12.48 -8.31
N GLU A 225 -19.23 12.34 -7.08
CA GLU A 225 -18.59 12.85 -5.87
C GLU A 225 -17.62 11.83 -5.25
N VAL A 226 -17.61 10.57 -5.73
CA VAL A 226 -16.85 9.46 -5.13
C VAL A 226 -15.37 9.71 -5.29
N LYS A 227 -14.66 9.80 -4.15
CA LYS A 227 -13.18 9.92 -4.15
C LYS A 227 -12.50 8.57 -4.18
N THR A 228 -13.10 7.55 -3.58
CA THR A 228 -12.54 6.19 -3.51
C THR A 228 -13.61 5.12 -3.60
N LEU A 229 -13.33 4.02 -4.28
CA LEU A 229 -14.24 2.89 -4.48
C LEU A 229 -13.54 1.56 -4.20
N SER A 230 -14.14 0.71 -3.36
CA SER A 230 -13.68 -0.67 -3.14
C SER A 230 -14.41 -1.68 -4.03
N TYR A 231 -13.66 -2.54 -4.72
CA TYR A 231 -14.17 -3.66 -5.53
C TYR A 231 -14.30 -4.98 -4.74
N PHE A 232 -14.88 -4.92 -3.54
CA PHE A 232 -15.04 -6.08 -2.65
C PHE A 232 -15.91 -7.23 -3.23
N ALA A 233 -16.86 -6.94 -4.14
CA ALA A 233 -17.82 -7.95 -4.61
C ALA A 233 -17.17 -9.00 -5.54
N ALA A 234 -17.52 -10.27 -5.35
CA ALA A 234 -17.04 -11.35 -6.22
C ALA A 234 -17.36 -11.06 -7.70
N GLY A 235 -16.36 -11.16 -8.57
CA GLY A 235 -16.46 -10.84 -10.00
C GLY A 235 -16.40 -9.34 -10.35
N SER A 236 -16.42 -8.43 -9.37
CA SER A 236 -16.37 -6.99 -9.63
C SER A 236 -14.96 -6.44 -9.88
N LYS A 237 -13.96 -7.24 -9.50
CA LYS A 237 -12.53 -7.02 -9.70
C LYS A 237 -12.24 -6.70 -11.18
N PRO A 238 -11.79 -5.47 -11.53
CA PRO A 238 -11.68 -5.03 -12.92
C PRO A 238 -10.91 -5.95 -13.87
N TRP A 239 -9.85 -6.61 -13.40
CA TRP A 239 -8.99 -7.51 -14.19
C TRP A 239 -9.58 -8.91 -14.38
N ARG A 240 -10.58 -9.28 -13.57
CA ARG A 240 -11.34 -10.53 -13.66
C ARG A 240 -12.77 -10.31 -14.14
N TYR A 241 -13.12 -9.08 -14.48
CA TYR A 241 -14.48 -8.72 -14.85
C TYR A 241 -14.86 -9.40 -16.17
N THR A 242 -15.76 -10.39 -16.09
CA THR A 242 -16.32 -11.04 -17.29
C THR A 242 -17.68 -10.47 -17.67
N GLY A 243 -18.33 -9.79 -16.72
CA GLY A 243 -19.68 -9.25 -16.87
C GLY A 243 -20.77 -10.31 -16.84
N LYS A 244 -20.43 -11.57 -16.54
CA LYS A 244 -21.36 -12.72 -16.48
C LYS A 244 -21.71 -13.10 -15.05
N GLU A 245 -20.93 -12.65 -14.08
CA GLU A 245 -21.17 -12.94 -12.67
C GLU A 245 -22.48 -12.33 -12.21
N ALA A 246 -23.05 -12.89 -11.15
CA ALA A 246 -24.26 -12.36 -10.55
C ALA A 246 -24.06 -10.87 -10.26
N ASN A 247 -25.06 -10.07 -10.63
CA ASN A 247 -25.16 -8.65 -10.27
C ASN A 247 -24.25 -7.72 -11.09
N MET A 248 -23.68 -8.21 -12.20
CA MET A 248 -22.87 -7.41 -13.15
C MET A 248 -23.69 -6.75 -14.28
N GLY A 249 -24.97 -7.11 -14.42
CA GLY A 249 -25.89 -6.56 -15.42
C GLY A 249 -27.10 -5.87 -14.77
N ARG A 250 -27.10 -4.53 -14.73
CA ARG A 250 -28.32 -3.72 -14.77
C ARG A 250 -28.15 -2.68 -15.87
N GLU A 251 -29.19 -2.51 -16.68
CA GLU A 251 -29.30 -1.38 -17.59
C GLU A 251 -29.35 -0.08 -16.76
N GLY A 252 -28.54 0.90 -17.15
CA GLY A 252 -28.62 2.26 -16.62
C GLY A 252 -27.37 2.77 -15.88
N MET A 253 -26.55 1.94 -15.22
CA MET A 253 -25.35 2.48 -14.54
C MET A 253 -24.36 1.44 -13.98
N SER A 254 -23.10 1.88 -13.95
CA SER A 254 -22.08 1.69 -12.88
C SER A 254 -20.94 0.68 -13.07
N ILE A 255 -21.07 -0.65 -12.99
CA ILE A 255 -19.86 -1.51 -12.89
C ILE A 255 -19.00 -1.54 -14.16
N LYS A 256 -19.58 -1.71 -15.35
CA LYS A 256 -18.83 -1.68 -16.63
C LYS A 256 -18.05 -0.37 -16.82
N MET A 257 -18.67 0.76 -16.45
CA MET A 257 -18.03 2.07 -16.53
C MET A 257 -16.89 2.19 -15.53
N LEU A 258 -17.07 1.71 -14.30
CA LEU A 258 -16.04 1.71 -13.25
C LEU A 258 -14.85 0.81 -13.65
N VAL A 259 -15.13 -0.39 -14.17
CA VAL A 259 -14.11 -1.29 -14.73
C VAL A 259 -13.38 -0.63 -15.89
N LYS A 260 -14.11 0.06 -16.78
CA LYS A 260 -13.49 0.84 -17.87
C LYS A 260 -12.58 1.94 -17.32
N LYS A 261 -13.03 2.73 -16.33
CA LYS A 261 -12.21 3.77 -15.69
C LYS A 261 -10.92 3.19 -15.11
N TRP A 262 -10.99 2.02 -14.48
CA TRP A 262 -9.82 1.29 -13.98
C TRP A 262 -8.87 0.91 -15.12
N TRP A 263 -9.36 0.29 -16.20
CA TRP A 263 -8.51 -0.07 -17.34
C TRP A 263 -7.92 1.12 -18.09
N ASP A 264 -8.66 2.24 -18.17
CA ASP A 264 -8.17 3.49 -18.76
C ASP A 264 -6.96 4.03 -17.99
N ILE A 265 -6.89 3.81 -16.67
CA ILE A 265 -5.74 4.20 -15.85
C ILE A 265 -4.64 3.16 -15.93
N TYR A 266 -4.98 1.88 -15.78
CA TYR A 266 -4.03 0.78 -15.81
C TYR A 266 -3.22 0.76 -17.11
N ASN A 267 -3.86 0.98 -18.26
CA ASN A 267 -3.21 0.96 -19.59
C ASN A 267 -2.52 2.28 -19.97
N ASN A 268 -2.65 3.35 -19.18
CA ASN A 268 -2.08 4.65 -19.53
C ASN A 268 -0.62 4.76 -19.08
N ASP A 269 0.30 4.22 -19.88
CA ASP A 269 1.74 4.24 -19.62
C ASP A 269 2.40 5.60 -19.92
N GLN A 270 1.74 6.49 -20.67
CA GLN A 270 2.31 7.79 -21.06
C GLN A 270 2.33 8.77 -19.86
N ALA A 271 1.31 8.72 -19.00
CA ALA A 271 1.25 9.50 -17.76
C ALA A 271 2.30 9.07 -16.72
N ASP A 272 2.83 7.85 -16.83
CA ASP A 272 3.83 7.29 -15.91
C ASP A 272 5.23 7.82 -16.20
N LYS A 273 5.55 8.11 -17.47
CA LYS A 273 6.87 8.62 -17.89
C LYS A 273 7.11 10.07 -17.51
N ASP A 274 6.06 10.89 -17.47
CA ASP A 274 6.16 12.33 -17.22
C ASP A 274 6.15 12.69 -15.72
N LYS A 275 5.79 11.73 -14.84
CA LYS A 275 5.57 11.96 -13.40
C LYS A 275 6.43 11.11 -12.46
N LEU A 276 7.11 10.08 -12.95
CA LEU A 276 8.13 9.41 -12.15
C LEU A 276 9.32 10.39 -11.98
N PRO A 277 9.80 10.63 -10.74
CA PRO A 277 11.01 11.42 -10.57
C PRO A 277 12.12 10.79 -11.42
N PRO A 278 12.93 11.58 -12.15
CA PRO A 278 14.08 11.05 -12.85
C PRO A 278 14.84 10.12 -11.89
N PHE A 279 15.23 8.92 -12.33
CA PHE A 279 15.96 7.93 -11.51
C PHE A 279 17.13 8.55 -10.71
N ARG A 280 17.69 9.65 -11.22
CA ARG A 280 18.70 10.50 -10.60
C ARG A 280 18.25 11.12 -9.26
N ASP A 281 17.01 11.57 -9.15
CA ASP A 281 16.46 12.21 -7.94
C ASP A 281 16.22 11.19 -6.82
N TRP A 282 15.80 9.97 -7.19
CA TRP A 282 15.71 8.86 -6.26
C TRP A 282 17.09 8.40 -5.76
N LEU A 283 18.09 8.32 -6.64
CA LEU A 283 19.47 8.04 -6.27
C LEU A 283 20.04 9.10 -5.30
N GLU A 284 19.74 10.37 -5.49
CA GLU A 284 20.16 11.43 -4.55
C GLU A 284 19.46 11.33 -3.19
N GLN A 285 18.17 10.97 -3.15
CA GLN A 285 17.45 10.70 -1.90
C GLN A 285 17.98 9.44 -1.19
N ALA A 286 18.28 8.37 -1.93
CA ALA A 286 18.85 7.13 -1.39
C ALA A 286 20.31 7.31 -0.92
N LYS A 287 21.11 8.13 -1.61
CA LYS A 287 22.45 8.53 -1.15
C LYS A 287 22.39 9.19 0.23
N GLY A 288 21.36 10.00 0.50
CA GLY A 288 21.14 10.60 1.83
C GLY A 288 20.97 9.56 2.95
N VAL A 289 20.40 8.40 2.65
CA VAL A 289 20.16 7.30 3.60
C VAL A 289 21.41 6.43 3.78
N VAL A 290 22.16 6.17 2.71
CA VAL A 290 23.34 5.28 2.73
C VAL A 290 24.58 5.94 3.37
N PHE A 291 24.66 7.28 3.37
CA PHE A 291 25.78 8.02 4.01
C PHE A 291 25.65 8.19 5.53
N ALA A 292 24.63 7.60 6.18
CA ALA A 292 24.66 7.37 7.62
C ALA A 292 25.80 6.41 7.96
N ARG A 293 26.98 6.97 8.25
CA ARG A 293 28.23 6.28 8.62
C ARG A 293 27.97 5.13 9.60
N LYS A 294 27.84 3.88 9.11
CA LYS A 294 28.06 2.68 9.92
C LYS A 294 28.34 1.37 9.17
N ASN A 295 28.19 1.26 7.85
CA ASN A 295 28.31 -0.04 7.16
C ASN A 295 29.26 -0.07 5.95
N LEU A 296 30.41 0.61 6.01
CA LEU A 296 31.45 0.49 4.97
C LEU A 296 31.97 -0.96 4.73
N PRO A 297 32.10 -1.84 5.75
CA PRO A 297 32.60 -3.20 5.53
C PRO A 297 31.66 -4.07 4.69
N ALA A 298 30.35 -3.93 4.87
CA ALA A 298 29.35 -4.74 4.18
C ALA A 298 29.26 -4.42 2.68
N VAL A 299 29.48 -3.15 2.31
CA VAL A 299 29.46 -2.69 0.92
C VAL A 299 30.68 -3.20 0.14
N ALA A 300 31.84 -3.30 0.80
CA ALA A 300 33.06 -3.84 0.19
C ALA A 300 32.93 -5.35 -0.09
N THR A 301 32.29 -6.10 0.82
CA THR A 301 32.04 -7.54 0.64
C THR A 301 31.05 -7.80 -0.50
N LEU A 302 30.01 -6.97 -0.64
CA LEU A 302 29.04 -7.09 -1.74
C LEU A 302 29.72 -6.86 -3.10
N ALA A 303 30.57 -5.83 -3.21
CA ALA A 303 31.30 -5.51 -4.44
C ALA A 303 32.29 -6.62 -4.85
N ALA A 304 32.94 -7.27 -3.88
CA ALA A 304 33.84 -8.39 -4.13
C ALA A 304 33.10 -9.65 -4.66
N SER A 305 31.88 -9.93 -4.16
CA SER A 305 31.06 -11.04 -4.64
C SER A 305 30.55 -10.86 -6.09
N PHE A 306 30.32 -9.62 -6.53
CA PHE A 306 29.94 -9.35 -7.92
C PHE A 306 31.11 -9.43 -8.91
N ALA A 307 32.32 -9.08 -8.48
CA ALA A 307 33.52 -9.24 -9.32
C ALA A 307 33.88 -10.72 -9.56
N ALA A 308 33.52 -11.60 -8.62
CA ALA A 308 33.82 -13.03 -8.70
C ALA A 308 32.87 -13.85 -9.59
N THR A 309 31.67 -13.34 -9.91
CA THR A 309 30.62 -14.10 -10.63
C THR A 309 30.57 -13.88 -12.15
N GLY A 310 31.45 -13.05 -12.73
CA GLY A 310 31.65 -12.99 -14.18
C GLY A 310 30.43 -12.58 -15.02
N VAL A 311 29.41 -11.93 -14.43
CA VAL A 311 28.20 -11.49 -15.15
C VAL A 311 28.47 -10.13 -15.82
N VAL A 312 29.37 -10.10 -16.81
CA VAL A 312 29.50 -8.98 -17.76
C VAL A 312 29.18 -9.43 -19.19
N ALA A 313 29.02 -10.73 -19.44
CA ALA A 313 28.77 -11.27 -20.77
C ALA A 313 27.37 -11.90 -20.90
N SER A 314 26.30 -11.09 -20.82
CA SER A 314 25.02 -11.32 -21.52
C SER A 314 23.95 -10.32 -21.03
N ALA A 315 23.99 -9.08 -21.52
CA ALA A 315 22.85 -8.18 -21.43
C ALA A 315 22.68 -7.48 -22.78
N ALA A 316 21.58 -7.80 -23.47
CA ALA A 316 21.23 -7.28 -24.79
C ALA A 316 20.79 -5.80 -24.79
N ASN A 317 21.06 -5.03 -23.73
CA ASN A 317 20.63 -3.64 -23.60
C ASN A 317 21.80 -2.73 -23.14
N PRO A 318 22.37 -1.92 -24.05
CA PRO A 318 23.52 -1.06 -23.78
C PRO A 318 23.31 -0.06 -22.63
N ALA A 319 22.06 0.36 -22.37
CA ALA A 319 21.74 1.31 -21.29
C ALA A 319 21.91 0.69 -19.89
N ILE A 320 21.65 -0.63 -19.77
CA ILE A 320 21.81 -1.38 -18.52
C ILE A 320 23.31 -1.56 -18.23
N CYS A 321 24.10 -1.91 -19.25
CA CYS A 321 25.56 -1.99 -19.14
C CYS A 321 26.20 -0.65 -18.74
N PHE A 322 25.69 0.47 -19.26
CA PHE A 322 26.19 1.81 -18.89
C PHE A 322 25.89 2.17 -17.43
N GLY A 323 24.71 1.78 -16.92
CA GLY A 323 24.34 1.96 -15.52
C GLY A 323 25.24 1.18 -14.56
N PHE A 324 25.51 -0.10 -14.86
CA PHE A 324 26.42 -0.93 -14.06
C PHE A 324 27.87 -0.43 -14.13
N TYR A 325 28.33 0.00 -15.30
CA TYR A 325 29.66 0.58 -15.47
C TYR A 325 29.82 1.89 -14.68
N ALA A 326 28.82 2.76 -14.68
CA ALA A 326 28.84 4.01 -13.91
C ALA A 326 28.88 3.77 -12.39
N VAL A 327 28.13 2.77 -11.89
CA VAL A 327 28.14 2.38 -10.47
C VAL A 327 29.49 1.78 -10.08
N PHE A 328 30.07 0.94 -10.94
CA PHE A 328 31.40 0.35 -10.72
C PHE A 328 32.50 1.43 -10.69
N VAL A 329 32.48 2.36 -11.64
CA VAL A 329 33.45 3.48 -11.69
C VAL A 329 33.30 4.40 -10.48
N ALA A 330 32.07 4.68 -10.02
CA ALA A 330 31.83 5.47 -8.82
C ALA A 330 32.32 4.78 -7.54
N ALA A 331 32.11 3.45 -7.43
CA ALA A 331 32.63 2.65 -6.32
C ALA A 331 34.16 2.61 -6.31
N MET A 332 34.80 2.41 -7.46
CA MET A 332 36.26 2.42 -7.58
C MET A 332 36.87 3.80 -7.32
N ALA A 333 36.21 4.88 -7.74
CA ALA A 333 36.63 6.24 -7.42
C ALA A 333 36.54 6.54 -5.91
N ALA A 334 35.50 6.06 -5.24
CA ALA A 334 35.36 6.20 -3.79
C ALA A 334 36.44 5.43 -3.01
N VAL A 335 36.78 4.22 -3.46
CA VAL A 335 37.88 3.42 -2.89
C VAL A 335 39.24 4.11 -3.13
N ALA A 336 39.50 4.63 -4.32
CA ALA A 336 40.74 5.33 -4.65
C ALA A 336 40.92 6.65 -3.88
N ILE A 337 39.84 7.38 -3.61
CA ILE A 337 39.86 8.60 -2.77
C ILE A 337 40.12 8.24 -1.30
N SER A 338 39.60 7.11 -0.83
CA SER A 338 39.82 6.64 0.55
C SER A 338 41.26 6.15 0.77
N LEU A 339 41.90 5.55 -0.24
CA LEU A 339 43.27 5.05 -0.17
C LEU A 339 44.35 6.15 -0.31
N ARG A 340 43.99 7.36 -0.77
CA ARG A 340 44.90 8.52 -0.82
C ARG A 340 44.91 9.38 0.46
N ARG A 341 44.13 8.99 1.48
CA ARG A 341 44.05 9.67 2.78
C ARG A 341 44.60 8.82 3.94
N ILE A 342 45.25 7.71 3.63
CA ILE A 342 46.16 6.94 4.49
C ILE A 342 47.56 7.19 3.93
#